data_AF-A0A1V3R0S9-F1
#
_entry.id   AF-A0A1V3R0S9-F1
#
_cell.length_a   1.000
_cell.length_b   1.000
_cell.length_c   1.000
_cell.angle_alpha   90.00
_cell.angle_beta   90.00
_cell.angle_gamma   90.00
#
_symmetry.space_group_name_H-M   'P 1'
#
loop_
_entity.id
_entity.type
_entity.pdbx_description
1 polymer ?
#
loop_
_entity_poly.entity_id
_entity_poly.type
_entity_poly.pdbx_seq_one_letter_code
_entity_poly.pdbx_strand_id
1 'polypeptide(L)'
;MAEKLFSPEEKDQIKAAIQSSEIRTSGEIQVHIENHCKANVLDRAAEVFETLKMYQTKDRNGVLFYLAVLDHKFAILGDAGINAVVPKDFWESTKEVMASHFRQGKFTQGLIEGIHLAGDQLGAHFPYDKTDDKNELSDEVSFG
;
A
#
# COMPACT_ATOMS: atom_id res chain seq x y z
N MET A 1 -2.09 16.87 12.39
CA MET A 1 -1.78 16.30 11.07
C MET A 1 -1.60 14.81 11.27
N ALA A 2 -2.05 13.97 10.34
CA ALA A 2 -2.09 12.51 10.48
C ALA A 2 -0.70 11.94 10.83
N GLU A 3 0.34 12.59 10.32
CA GLU A 3 1.73 12.33 10.67
C GLU A 3 2.02 12.23 12.18
N LYS A 4 1.34 13.03 13.01
CA LYS A 4 1.52 13.02 14.48
C LYS A 4 0.85 11.84 15.17
N LEU A 5 0.02 11.07 14.46
CA LEU A 5 -0.62 9.86 14.97
C LEU A 5 0.30 8.64 14.87
N PHE A 6 1.40 8.74 14.13
CA PHE A 6 2.39 7.68 13.95
C PHE A 6 3.73 8.14 14.53
N SER A 7 4.27 7.38 15.47
CA SER A 7 5.61 7.65 16.00
C SER A 7 6.68 7.42 14.92
N PRO A 8 7.89 7.97 15.09
CA PRO A 8 9.02 7.67 14.19
C PRO A 8 9.26 6.16 14.05
N GLU A 9 9.18 5.42 15.17
CA GLU A 9 9.34 3.98 15.18
C GLU A 9 8.25 3.26 14.37
N GLU A 10 7.00 3.72 14.44
CA GLU A 10 5.90 3.14 13.64
C GLU A 10 6.08 3.41 12.15
N LYS A 11 6.56 4.60 11.77
CA LYS A 11 6.89 4.91 10.37
C LYS A 11 8.02 4.03 9.86
N ASP A 12 9.07 3.84 10.66
CA ASP A 12 10.20 2.96 10.33
C ASP A 12 9.75 1.49 10.19
N GLN A 13 8.82 1.04 11.02
CA GLN A 13 8.25 -0.31 10.91
C GLN A 13 7.44 -0.50 9.62
N ILE A 14 6.64 0.49 9.24
CA ILE A 14 5.90 0.45 7.96
C ILE A 14 6.87 0.44 6.78
N LYS A 15 7.88 1.30 6.81
CA LYS A 15 8.92 1.34 5.78
C LYS A 15 9.67 0.02 5.66
N ALA A 16 10.06 -0.58 6.79
CA ALA A 16 10.71 -1.89 6.80
C ALA A 16 9.82 -2.99 6.21
N ALA A 17 8.50 -2.93 6.45
CA ALA A 17 7.54 -3.86 5.86
C ALA A 17 7.50 -3.72 4.32
N ILE A 18 7.45 -2.48 3.80
CA ILE A 18 7.50 -2.19 2.35
C ILE A 18 8.76 -2.81 1.74
N GLN A 19 9.93 -2.48 2.29
CA GLN A 19 11.22 -3.00 1.81
C GLN A 19 11.29 -4.53 1.84
N SER A 20 10.71 -5.16 2.86
CA SER A 20 10.68 -6.61 2.97
C SER A 20 9.70 -7.28 2.00
N SER A 21 8.70 -6.55 1.51
CA SER A 21 7.74 -7.03 0.52
C SER A 21 8.30 -6.92 -0.90
N GLU A 22 9.06 -5.87 -1.20
CA GLU A 22 9.69 -5.63 -2.51
C GLU A 22 10.87 -6.55 -2.83
N ILE A 23 11.31 -7.37 -1.86
CA ILE A 23 12.24 -8.49 -2.13
C ILE A 23 11.52 -9.80 -2.47
N ARG A 24 10.18 -9.80 -2.47
CA ARG A 24 9.33 -10.95 -2.81
C ARG A 24 8.58 -10.77 -4.12
N THR A 25 8.45 -9.53 -4.58
CA THR A 25 7.76 -9.12 -5.81
C THR A 25 8.53 -7.97 -6.47
N SER A 26 8.45 -7.86 -7.79
CA SER A 26 8.89 -6.64 -8.51
C SER A 26 7.84 -5.52 -8.47
N GLY A 27 6.70 -5.76 -7.83
CA GLY A 27 5.66 -4.76 -7.58
C GLY A 27 6.05 -3.81 -6.46
N GLU A 28 5.75 -2.53 -6.67
CA GLU A 28 6.16 -1.43 -5.79
C GLU A 28 5.02 -0.99 -4.89
N ILE A 29 5.28 -0.83 -3.58
CA ILE A 29 4.24 -0.56 -2.60
C ILE A 29 4.47 0.80 -1.93
N GLN A 30 3.44 1.65 -1.92
CA GLN A 30 3.49 2.91 -1.18
C GLN A 30 2.28 3.06 -0.24
N VAL A 31 2.52 3.66 0.92
CA VAL A 31 1.51 3.96 1.93
C VAL A 31 1.27 5.46 1.98
N HIS A 32 0.00 5.87 1.95
CA HIS A 32 -0.42 7.25 2.14
C HIS A 32 -1.49 7.37 3.23
N ILE A 33 -1.25 8.31 4.16
CA ILE A 33 -2.06 8.48 5.37
C ILE A 33 -2.55 9.92 5.49
N GLU A 34 -3.86 10.09 5.62
CA GLU A 34 -4.51 11.39 5.85
C GLU A 34 -5.38 11.35 7.10
N ASN A 35 -5.76 12.52 7.61
CA ASN A 35 -6.67 12.60 8.75
C ASN A 35 -8.11 12.22 8.34
N HIS A 36 -8.59 12.82 7.24
CA HIS A 36 -9.98 12.73 6.80
C HIS A 36 -10.07 12.59 5.28
N CYS A 37 -11.06 11.83 4.82
CA CYS A 37 -11.45 11.69 3.43
C CYS A 37 -12.93 12.08 3.28
N LYS A 38 -13.17 13.32 2.83
CA LYS A 38 -14.53 13.84 2.59
C LYS A 38 -15.17 13.23 1.34
N ALA A 39 -14.37 12.81 0.37
CA ALA A 39 -14.81 12.17 -0.86
C ALA A 39 -15.06 10.66 -0.67
N ASN A 40 -15.42 9.98 -1.77
CA ASN A 40 -15.32 8.53 -1.84
C ASN A 40 -13.84 8.13 -1.68
N VAL A 41 -13.60 7.06 -0.91
CA VAL A 41 -12.23 6.62 -0.59
C VAL A 41 -11.46 6.16 -1.82
N LEU A 42 -12.12 5.55 -2.81
CA LEU A 42 -11.47 5.10 -4.04
C LEU A 42 -11.11 6.27 -4.95
N ASP A 43 -12.00 7.27 -5.07
CA ASP A 43 -11.72 8.47 -5.85
C ASP A 43 -10.53 9.23 -5.24
N ARG A 44 -10.51 9.39 -3.91
CA ARG A 44 -9.37 10.03 -3.23
C ARG A 44 -8.08 9.23 -3.36
N ALA A 45 -8.14 7.90 -3.25
CA ALA A 45 -6.99 7.05 -3.47
C ALA A 45 -6.45 7.18 -4.91
N ALA A 46 -7.32 7.29 -5.92
CA ALA A 46 -6.91 7.51 -7.30
C ALA A 46 -6.23 8.87 -7.52
N GLU A 47 -6.74 9.94 -6.90
CA GLU A 47 -6.08 11.26 -6.92
C GLU A 47 -4.69 11.22 -6.29
N VAL A 48 -4.55 10.54 -5.15
CA VAL A 48 -3.26 10.37 -4.46
C VAL A 48 -2.31 9.52 -5.31
N PHE A 49 -2.82 8.46 -5.95
CA PHE A 49 -2.05 7.60 -6.84
C PHE A 49 -1.42 8.39 -7.99
N GLU A 50 -2.18 9.29 -8.60
CA GLU A 50 -1.68 10.20 -9.64
C GLU A 50 -0.68 11.22 -9.07
N THR A 51 -0.98 11.81 -7.92
CA THR A 51 -0.12 12.82 -7.26
C THR A 51 1.25 12.25 -6.90
N LEU A 52 1.29 11.02 -6.39
CA LEU A 52 2.52 10.31 -6.03
C LEU A 52 3.21 9.67 -7.24
N LYS A 53 2.61 9.76 -8.44
CA LYS A 53 3.11 9.18 -9.68
C LYS A 53 3.38 7.68 -9.58
N MET A 54 2.52 6.97 -8.85
CA MET A 54 2.59 5.51 -8.64
C MET A 54 2.57 4.70 -9.94
N TYR A 55 2.14 5.33 -11.02
CA TYR A 55 2.11 4.79 -12.38
C TYR A 55 3.48 4.75 -13.08
N GLN A 56 4.53 5.29 -12.46
CA GLN A 56 5.90 5.34 -12.99
C GLN A 56 6.70 4.06 -12.68
N THR A 57 6.09 2.91 -12.93
CA THR A 57 6.73 1.59 -12.84
C THR A 57 6.80 0.96 -14.22
N LYS A 58 7.85 0.18 -14.49
CA LYS A 58 8.08 -0.50 -15.78
C LYS A 58 6.89 -1.37 -16.18
N ASP A 59 6.38 -2.15 -15.23
CA ASP A 59 5.34 -3.16 -15.45
C ASP A 59 3.94 -2.70 -15.02
N ARG A 60 3.77 -1.42 -14.68
CA ARG A 60 2.48 -0.87 -14.22
C ARG A 60 1.95 -1.66 -13.03
N ASN A 61 2.82 -1.92 -12.07
CA ASN A 61 2.61 -2.81 -10.93
C ASN A 61 2.76 -2.08 -9.58
N GLY A 62 2.52 -0.77 -9.56
CA GLY A 62 2.47 0.03 -8.33
C GLY A 62 1.18 -0.21 -7.53
N VAL A 63 1.27 -0.24 -6.20
CA VAL A 63 0.14 -0.41 -5.29
C VAL A 63 0.14 0.67 -4.22
N LEU A 64 -0.98 1.39 -4.12
CA LEU A 64 -1.20 2.37 -3.08
C LEU A 64 -2.08 1.80 -1.97
N PHE A 65 -1.57 1.84 -0.75
CA PHE A 65 -2.33 1.68 0.49
C PHE A 65 -2.73 3.05 1.01
N TYR A 66 -4.02 3.39 0.87
CA TYR A 66 -4.57 4.65 1.35
C TYR A 66 -5.30 4.47 2.69
N LEU A 67 -5.04 5.32 3.67
CA LEU A 67 -5.69 5.31 4.98
C LEU A 67 -6.11 6.73 5.41
N ALA A 68 -7.41 6.94 5.62
CA ALA A 68 -7.96 8.10 6.32
C ALA A 68 -8.30 7.71 7.77
N VAL A 69 -7.39 8.03 8.69
CA VAL A 69 -7.34 7.45 10.04
C VAL A 69 -8.57 7.81 10.87
N LEU A 70 -8.98 9.08 10.90
CA LEU A 70 -10.07 9.55 11.75
C LEU A 70 -11.45 9.19 11.19
N ASP A 71 -11.53 8.93 9.89
CA ASP A 71 -12.78 8.52 9.22
C ASP A 71 -12.92 6.99 9.13
N HIS A 72 -11.92 6.23 9.59
CA HIS A 72 -11.87 4.77 9.48
C HIS A 72 -12.12 4.26 8.04
N LYS A 73 -11.63 5.00 7.03
CA LYS A 73 -11.71 4.62 5.62
C LYS A 73 -10.33 4.22 5.13
N PHE A 74 -10.26 3.17 4.33
CA PHE A 74 -9.03 2.77 3.67
C PHE A 74 -9.32 2.15 2.31
N ALA A 75 -8.33 2.13 1.43
CA ALA A 75 -8.39 1.52 0.13
C ALA A 75 -7.04 0.92 -0.25
N ILE A 76 -7.07 -0.12 -1.08
CA ILE A 76 -5.90 -0.67 -1.76
C ILE A 76 -6.14 -0.47 -3.25
N LEU A 77 -5.24 0.24 -3.92
CA LEU A 77 -5.36 0.55 -5.35
C LEU A 77 -4.11 0.03 -6.07
N GLY A 78 -4.29 -1.01 -6.89
CA GLY A 78 -3.26 -1.50 -7.80
C GLY A 78 -3.39 -0.86 -9.18
N ASP A 79 -2.25 -0.67 -9.85
CA ASP A 79 -2.18 -0.13 -11.20
C ASP A 79 -2.67 -1.13 -12.27
N ALA A 80 -2.73 -0.67 -13.52
CA ALA A 80 -3.28 -1.39 -14.66
C ALA A 80 -2.62 -2.75 -14.93
N GLY A 81 -1.31 -2.88 -14.72
CA GLY A 81 -0.59 -4.14 -14.89
C GLY A 81 -1.07 -5.21 -13.92
N ILE A 82 -1.26 -4.85 -12.64
CA ILE A 82 -1.85 -5.74 -11.62
C ILE A 82 -3.28 -6.10 -12.00
N ASN A 83 -4.12 -5.10 -12.29
CA ASN A 83 -5.53 -5.32 -12.60
C ASN A 83 -5.76 -6.19 -13.86
N ALA A 84 -4.76 -6.28 -14.74
CA ALA A 84 -4.81 -7.12 -15.93
C ALA A 84 -4.57 -8.62 -15.64
N VAL A 85 -3.90 -8.96 -14.54
CA VAL A 85 -3.45 -10.33 -14.26
C VAL A 85 -4.08 -10.96 -13.03
N VAL A 86 -4.60 -10.16 -12.10
CA VAL A 86 -5.19 -10.65 -10.85
C VAL A 86 -6.72 -10.80 -10.95
N PRO A 87 -7.33 -11.73 -10.19
CA PRO A 87 -8.79 -11.85 -10.13
C PRO A 87 -9.43 -10.65 -9.42
N LYS A 88 -10.74 -10.46 -9.62
CA LYS A 88 -11.47 -9.28 -9.09
C LYS A 88 -11.48 -9.19 -7.56
N ASP A 89 -11.35 -10.32 -6.87
CA ASP A 89 -11.36 -10.46 -5.42
C ASP A 89 -9.95 -10.50 -4.81
N PHE A 90 -8.90 -10.26 -5.60
CA PHE A 90 -7.50 -10.37 -5.19
C PHE A 90 -7.17 -9.65 -3.87
N TRP A 91 -7.73 -8.45 -3.67
CA TRP A 91 -7.48 -7.63 -2.49
C TRP A 91 -8.39 -7.92 -1.29
N GLU A 92 -9.42 -8.77 -1.42
CA GLU A 92 -10.40 -8.98 -0.35
C GLU A 92 -9.75 -9.55 0.92
N SER A 93 -8.91 -10.58 0.80
CA SER A 93 -8.19 -11.16 1.94
C SER A 93 -7.30 -10.13 2.65
N THR A 94 -6.62 -9.28 1.88
CA THR A 94 -5.74 -8.23 2.42
C THR A 94 -6.54 -7.16 3.15
N LYS A 95 -7.68 -6.74 2.57
CA LYS A 95 -8.60 -5.81 3.23
C LYS A 95 -9.18 -6.39 4.51
N GLU A 96 -9.53 -7.67 4.54
CA GLU A 96 -10.08 -8.32 5.73
C GLU A 96 -9.08 -8.34 6.90
N VAL A 97 -7.82 -8.71 6.62
CA VAL A 97 -6.73 -8.69 7.61
C VAL A 97 -6.54 -7.27 8.15
N MET A 98 -6.36 -6.29 7.28
CA MET A 98 -6.19 -4.89 7.68
C MET A 98 -7.36 -4.37 8.52
N ALA A 99 -8.60 -4.62 8.08
CA ALA A 99 -9.80 -4.19 8.77
C ALA A 99 -9.90 -4.79 10.18
N SER A 100 -9.45 -6.04 10.38
CA SER A 100 -9.46 -6.69 11.69
C SER A 100 -8.55 -5.97 12.70
N HIS A 101 -7.40 -5.47 12.25
CA HIS A 101 -6.46 -4.68 13.06
C HIS A 101 -6.95 -3.25 13.29
N PHE A 102 -7.48 -2.60 12.24
CA PHE A 102 -7.97 -1.22 12.32
C PHE A 102 -9.15 -1.08 13.30
N ARG A 103 -10.03 -2.09 13.37
CA ARG A 103 -11.11 -2.13 14.37
C ARG A 103 -10.60 -2.15 15.82
N GLN A 104 -9.35 -2.57 16.05
CA GLN A 104 -8.70 -2.58 17.35
C GLN A 104 -7.83 -1.33 17.58
N GLY A 105 -7.83 -0.36 16.66
CA GLY A 105 -6.93 0.80 16.70
C GLY A 105 -5.47 0.47 16.36
N LYS A 106 -5.18 -0.74 15.88
CA LYS A 106 -3.82 -1.22 15.56
C LYS A 106 -3.46 -0.87 14.11
N PHE A 107 -3.41 0.42 13.77
CA PHE A 107 -3.19 0.87 12.38
C PHE A 107 -1.84 0.42 11.82
N THR A 108 -0.76 0.64 12.57
CA THR A 108 0.61 0.24 12.19
C THR A 108 0.69 -1.26 11.89
N GLN A 109 0.17 -2.11 12.80
CA GLN A 109 0.13 -3.56 12.57
C GLN A 109 -0.73 -3.92 11.35
N GLY A 110 -1.90 -3.30 11.20
CA GLY A 110 -2.77 -3.58 10.07
C GLY A 110 -2.12 -3.28 8.73
N LEU A 111 -1.38 -2.16 8.63
CA LEU A 111 -0.60 -1.82 7.44
C LEU A 111 0.51 -2.84 7.18
N ILE A 112 1.31 -3.17 8.20
CA ILE A 112 2.42 -4.14 8.08
C ILE A 112 1.93 -5.49 7.55
N GLU A 113 0.89 -6.06 8.18
CA GLU A 113 0.33 -7.35 7.75
C GLU A 113 -0.27 -7.28 6.35
N GLY A 114 -0.94 -6.18 6.01
CA GLY A 114 -1.49 -5.95 4.68
C GLY A 114 -0.40 -5.87 3.59
N ILE A 115 0.70 -5.16 3.88
CA ILE A 115 1.84 -4.99 2.97
C ILE A 115 2.54 -6.33 2.73
N HIS A 116 2.80 -7.10 3.79
CA HIS A 116 3.42 -8.43 3.64
C HIS A 116 2.53 -9.36 2.80
N LEU A 117 1.23 -9.39 3.08
CA LEU A 117 0.30 -10.23 2.32
C LEU A 117 0.21 -9.79 0.85
N ALA A 118 0.19 -8.49 0.59
CA ALA A 118 0.23 -7.97 -0.78
C ALA A 118 1.53 -8.38 -1.49
N GLY A 119 2.69 -8.25 -0.86
CA GLY A 119 3.96 -8.69 -1.43
C GLY A 119 3.97 -10.17 -1.79
N ASP A 120 3.46 -11.02 -0.88
CA ASP A 120 3.37 -12.47 -1.10
C ASP A 120 2.42 -12.83 -2.26
N GLN A 121 1.26 -12.16 -2.33
CA GLN A 121 0.29 -12.38 -3.41
C GLN A 121 0.81 -11.87 -4.76
N LEU A 122 1.45 -10.69 -4.77
CA LEU A 122 2.01 -10.10 -5.98
C LEU A 122 3.18 -10.90 -6.53
N GLY A 123 4.00 -11.51 -5.67
CA GLY A 123 5.16 -12.31 -6.11
C GLY A 123 4.80 -13.49 -7.01
N ALA A 124 3.56 -13.98 -6.96
CA ALA A 124 3.07 -15.01 -7.90
C ALA A 124 2.84 -14.48 -9.33
N HIS A 125 2.63 -13.17 -9.49
CA HIS A 125 2.32 -12.51 -10.76
C HIS A 125 3.49 -11.65 -11.27
N PHE A 126 4.23 -11.04 -10.36
CA PHE A 126 5.36 -10.13 -10.57
C PHE A 126 6.54 -10.62 -9.72
N PRO A 127 7.17 -11.75 -10.07
CA PRO A 127 8.23 -12.32 -9.25
C PRO A 127 9.46 -11.42 -9.21
N TYR A 128 10.10 -11.34 -8.04
CA TYR A 128 11.33 -10.57 -7.85
C TYR A 128 12.52 -11.19 -8.61
N ASP A 129 13.23 -10.37 -9.40
CA ASP A 129 14.49 -10.65 -10.06
C ASP A 129 15.60 -9.73 -9.51
N LYS A 130 16.48 -10.32 -8.70
CA LYS A 130 17.63 -9.64 -8.08
C LYS A 130 18.59 -8.95 -9.07
N THR A 131 18.57 -9.33 -10.35
CA THR A 131 19.49 -8.82 -11.36
C THR A 131 18.93 -7.64 -12.15
N ASP A 132 17.61 -7.50 -12.27
CA ASP A 132 16.95 -6.45 -13.06
C ASP A 132 16.10 -5.51 -12.19
N ASP A 133 15.59 -5.98 -11.05
CA ASP A 133 14.71 -5.19 -10.20
C ASP A 133 15.46 -4.06 -9.49
N LYS A 134 14.83 -2.89 -9.55
CA LYS A 134 15.26 -1.66 -8.91
C LYS A 134 14.04 -1.09 -8.23
N ASN A 135 14.24 -0.53 -7.05
CA ASN A 135 13.21 0.25 -6.39
C ASN A 135 12.83 1.46 -7.28
N GLU A 136 11.61 1.43 -7.82
CA GLU A 136 11.08 2.43 -8.75
C GLU A 136 10.32 3.55 -8.04
N LEU A 137 9.71 3.28 -6.87
CA LEU A 137 8.94 4.23 -6.08
C LEU A 137 9.65 4.59 -4.76
N SER A 138 8.93 5.14 -3.79
CA SER A 138 9.50 5.53 -2.50
C SER A 138 8.85 4.74 -1.38
N ASP A 139 9.70 4.10 -0.57
CA ASP A 139 9.28 3.35 0.63
C ASP A 139 8.84 4.26 1.79
N GLU A 140 8.94 5.59 1.62
CA GLU A 140 8.55 6.53 2.65
C GLU A 140 7.03 6.64 2.74
N VAL A 141 6.53 6.67 3.97
CA VAL A 141 5.11 6.90 4.24
C VAL A 141 4.76 8.34 3.84
N SER A 142 3.84 8.48 2.90
CA SER A 142 3.31 9.76 2.47
C SER A 142 2.18 10.23 3.40
N PHE A 143 2.10 11.53 3.67
CA PHE A 143 1.08 12.11 4.54
C PHE A 143 0.37 13.30 3.87
N GLY A 144 -0.94 13.45 4.15
CA GLY A 144 -1.79 14.55 3.69
C GLY A 144 -2.63 15.21 4.79
#